data_AF-X1J6A3-F1
#
_entry.id   AF-X1J6A3-F1
#
_cell.length_a   1.000
_cell.length_b   1.000
_cell.length_c   1.000
_cell.angle_alpha   90.00
_cell.angle_beta   90.00
_cell.angle_gamma   90.00
#
_symmetry.space_group_name_H-M   'P 1'
#
loop_
_entity.id
_entity.type
_entity.pdbx_description
1 polymer ?
#
loop_
_entity_poly.entity_id
_entity_poly.type
_entity_poly.pdbx_seq_one_letter_code
_entity_poly.pdbx_strand_id
1 'polypeptide(L)'
;MTKLDVSELDTALYHRPESLEDYPFHFCPGCGHGIVFRLIAEVIDELNLKERAVCVASIGCSVTSYHYFNFDGLESAHGRAPAVATAIKRCHPHLVPFTYQGDGDLASIGTAEIVHACARGENFTTIFVNNAIYGMTGGQMAPTTVYRHSRVPVELVA
;
A
#
# COMPACT_ATOMS: atom_id res chain seq x y z
N MET A 1 -9.08 10.57 39.78
CA MET A 1 -9.13 10.61 38.32
C MET A 1 -10.47 11.18 37.92
N THR A 2 -10.51 12.48 37.66
CA THR A 2 -11.69 13.19 37.16
C THR A 2 -12.05 12.60 35.80
N LYS A 3 -13.32 12.19 35.64
CA LYS A 3 -13.85 11.77 34.34
C LYS A 3 -13.78 12.98 33.41
N LEU A 4 -13.06 12.85 32.31
CA LEU A 4 -13.09 13.82 31.22
C LEU A 4 -14.52 13.87 30.68
N ASP A 5 -15.11 15.07 30.69
CA ASP A 5 -16.41 15.32 30.10
C ASP A 5 -16.24 15.46 28.59
N VAL A 6 -16.68 14.43 27.85
CA VAL A 6 -16.52 14.32 26.39
C VAL A 6 -17.35 15.38 25.64
N SER A 7 -18.23 16.09 26.34
CA SER A 7 -19.06 17.17 25.76
C SER A 7 -18.31 18.47 25.48
N GLU A 8 -17.09 18.65 26.02
CA GLU A 8 -16.25 19.84 25.76
C GLU A 8 -15.29 19.66 24.55
N LEU A 9 -15.25 18.47 23.93
CA LEU A 9 -14.48 18.20 22.72
C LEU A 9 -15.30 18.59 21.48
N ASP A 10 -15.44 19.89 21.23
CA ASP A 10 -16.01 20.44 19.98
C ASP A 10 -15.06 20.23 18.76
N THR A 11 -13.94 19.53 18.98
CA THR A 11 -13.00 19.13 17.95
C THR A 11 -13.33 17.71 17.53
N ALA A 12 -13.75 17.50 16.28
CA ALA A 12 -13.86 16.18 15.70
C ALA A 12 -12.50 15.45 15.83
N LEU A 13 -12.41 14.49 16.76
CA LEU A 13 -11.21 13.66 16.95
C LEU A 13 -10.87 12.83 15.70
N TYR A 14 -11.88 12.59 14.86
CA TYR A 14 -11.78 11.82 13.63
C TYR A 14 -12.53 12.55 12.52
N HIS A 15 -11.81 12.99 11.50
CA HIS A 15 -12.36 13.48 10.24
C HIS A 15 -11.86 12.58 9.11
N ARG A 16 -12.61 12.44 8.02
CA ARG A 16 -12.12 11.72 6.84
C ARG A 16 -11.02 12.56 6.16
N PRO A 17 -9.86 11.98 5.81
CA PRO A 17 -8.84 12.62 5.00
C PRO A 17 -9.45 13.09 3.70
N GLU A 18 -9.07 14.29 3.28
CA GLU A 18 -9.43 14.84 1.99
C GLU A 18 -8.82 14.02 0.86
N SER A 19 -7.65 13.43 1.10
CA SER A 19 -6.95 12.53 0.17
C SER A 19 -7.58 11.13 0.05
N LEU A 20 -8.65 10.81 0.78
CA LEU A 20 -9.34 9.51 0.71
C LEU A 20 -10.73 9.65 0.10
N GLU A 21 -10.90 9.13 -1.11
CA GLU A 21 -12.16 9.18 -1.88
C GLU A 21 -13.30 8.45 -1.17
N ASP A 22 -14.54 8.94 -1.26
CA ASP A 22 -15.72 8.28 -0.65
C ASP A 22 -16.21 7.10 -1.50
N TYR A 23 -15.31 6.16 -1.73
CA TYR A 23 -15.56 4.95 -2.50
C TYR A 23 -15.50 3.71 -1.60
N PRO A 24 -16.49 2.80 -1.67
CA PRO A 24 -16.50 1.58 -0.85
C PRO A 24 -15.29 0.67 -1.12
N PHE A 25 -14.60 0.26 -0.06
CA PHE A 25 -13.52 -0.73 -0.19
C PHE A 25 -14.07 -2.11 -0.59
N HIS A 26 -13.37 -2.77 -1.51
CA HIS A 26 -13.72 -4.12 -1.96
C HIS A 26 -13.07 -5.24 -1.11
N PHE A 27 -12.27 -4.88 -0.10
CA PHE A 27 -11.52 -5.84 0.70
C PHE A 27 -12.44 -6.71 1.56
N CYS A 28 -11.96 -7.91 1.90
CA CYS A 28 -12.67 -8.81 2.81
C CYS A 28 -12.88 -8.15 4.19
N PRO A 29 -13.99 -8.46 4.89
CA PRO A 29 -14.20 -8.01 6.26
C PRO A 29 -13.02 -8.41 7.17
N GLY A 30 -12.47 -7.44 7.91
CA GLY A 30 -11.29 -7.65 8.77
C GLY A 30 -9.94 -7.51 8.06
N CYS A 31 -9.92 -7.28 6.74
CA CYS A 31 -8.69 -7.03 6.02
C CYS A 31 -8.11 -5.65 6.34
N GLY A 32 -6.81 -5.57 6.63
CA GLY A 32 -6.14 -4.34 7.07
C GLY A 32 -5.91 -3.28 6.00
N HIS A 33 -6.10 -3.58 4.71
CA HIS A 33 -5.76 -2.65 3.61
C HIS A 33 -6.48 -1.31 3.72
N GLY A 34 -7.75 -1.30 4.14
CA GLY A 34 -8.51 -0.05 4.33
C GLY A 34 -7.92 0.85 5.41
N ILE A 35 -7.36 0.26 6.48
CA ILE A 35 -6.65 1.02 7.53
C ILE A 35 -5.35 1.60 6.97
N VAL A 36 -4.60 0.82 6.19
CA VAL A 36 -3.35 1.31 5.58
C VAL A 36 -3.63 2.48 4.63
N PHE A 37 -4.66 2.38 3.77
CA PHE A 37 -5.03 3.48 2.87
C PHE A 37 -5.46 4.74 3.63
N ARG A 38 -6.22 4.56 4.71
CA ARG A 38 -6.60 5.66 5.61
C ARG A 38 -5.37 6.38 6.17
N LEU A 39 -4.41 5.62 6.72
CA LEU A 39 -3.17 6.18 7.27
C LEU A 39 -2.32 6.88 6.20
N ILE A 40 -2.25 6.33 4.99
CA ILE A 40 -1.56 6.98 3.86
C ILE A 40 -2.22 8.33 3.57
N ALA A 41 -3.54 8.37 3.46
CA ALA A 41 -4.26 9.60 3.14
C ALA A 41 -4.08 10.68 4.23
N GLU A 42 -4.09 10.29 5.52
CA GLU A 42 -3.77 11.21 6.63
C GLU A 42 -2.37 11.81 6.47
N VAL A 43 -1.35 10.99 6.18
CA VAL A 43 0.02 11.46 5.98
C VAL A 43 0.14 12.37 4.75
N ILE A 44 -0.57 12.06 3.66
CA ILE A 44 -0.59 12.93 2.46
C ILE A 44 -1.19 14.30 2.80
N ASP A 45 -2.27 14.35 3.57
CA ASP A 45 -2.92 15.60 3.99
C ASP A 45 -2.02 16.40 4.95
N GLU A 46 -1.47 15.76 5.97
CA GLU A 46 -0.56 16.39 6.96
C GLU A 46 0.67 17.02 6.29
N LEU A 47 1.20 16.37 5.26
CA LEU A 47 2.36 16.86 4.50
C LEU A 47 1.98 17.81 3.35
N ASN A 48 0.69 18.09 3.15
CA ASN A 48 0.17 18.92 2.05
C ASN A 48 0.64 18.42 0.67
N LEU A 49 0.58 17.10 0.46
CA LEU A 49 1.12 16.43 -0.74
C LEU A 49 0.07 16.04 -1.77
N LYS A 50 -1.23 16.22 -1.50
CA LYS A 50 -2.33 15.73 -2.36
C LYS A 50 -2.12 16.03 -3.85
N GLU A 51 -1.80 17.28 -4.20
CA GLU A 51 -1.58 17.74 -5.59
C GLU A 51 -0.28 17.23 -6.24
N ARG A 52 0.59 16.55 -5.47
CA ARG A 52 1.90 16.06 -5.92
C ARG A 52 2.05 14.55 -5.76
N ALA A 53 1.19 13.92 -4.98
CA ALA A 53 1.23 12.50 -4.68
C ALA A 53 0.80 11.70 -5.90
N VAL A 54 1.51 10.60 -6.17
CA VAL A 54 1.10 9.64 -7.21
C VAL A 54 1.17 8.23 -6.65
N CYS A 55 0.02 7.55 -6.58
CA CYS A 55 -0.04 6.16 -6.15
C CYS A 55 0.33 5.24 -7.33
N VAL A 56 1.39 4.46 -7.19
CA VAL A 56 1.69 3.36 -8.11
C VAL A 56 1.13 2.06 -7.54
N ALA A 57 -0.04 1.68 -8.03
CA ALA A 57 -0.69 0.44 -7.68
C ALA A 57 -0.03 -0.73 -8.41
N SER A 58 0.13 -1.88 -7.75
CA SER A 58 0.59 -3.11 -8.40
C SER A 58 -0.38 -4.25 -8.19
N ILE A 59 -0.21 -5.31 -8.98
CA ILE A 59 -1.13 -6.45 -8.99
C ILE A 59 -1.12 -7.15 -7.62
N GLY A 60 -2.31 -7.33 -7.06
CA GLY A 60 -2.55 -7.89 -5.74
C GLY A 60 -3.90 -7.41 -5.21
N CYS A 61 -4.26 -7.79 -3.98
CA CYS A 61 -5.55 -7.40 -3.38
C CYS A 61 -5.83 -5.89 -3.52
N SER A 62 -4.81 -5.05 -3.46
CA SER A 62 -4.87 -3.60 -3.54
C SER A 62 -4.67 -3.00 -4.94
N VAL A 63 -4.75 -3.76 -6.03
CA VAL A 63 -4.47 -3.26 -7.39
C VAL A 63 -5.30 -2.03 -7.75
N THR A 64 -6.52 -1.94 -7.23
CA THR A 64 -7.43 -0.82 -7.43
C THR A 64 -7.17 0.35 -6.47
N SER A 65 -5.97 0.46 -5.88
CA SER A 65 -5.66 1.51 -4.88
C SER A 65 -5.91 2.92 -5.39
N TYR A 66 -5.72 3.14 -6.69
CA TYR A 66 -5.96 4.41 -7.37
C TYR A 66 -7.44 4.83 -7.41
N HIS A 67 -8.39 3.96 -7.07
CA HIS A 67 -9.81 4.34 -6.91
C HIS A 67 -10.14 4.89 -5.51
N TYR A 68 -9.27 4.66 -4.52
CA TYR A 68 -9.54 5.04 -3.14
C TYR A 68 -8.86 6.33 -2.71
N PHE A 69 -7.86 6.77 -3.46
CA PHE A 69 -7.16 8.03 -3.21
C PHE A 69 -7.76 9.13 -4.08
N ASN A 70 -7.90 10.31 -3.50
CA ASN A 70 -8.35 11.52 -4.20
C ASN A 70 -7.14 12.29 -4.77
N PHE A 71 -6.30 11.59 -5.53
CA PHE A 71 -5.15 12.11 -6.27
C PHE A 71 -4.72 11.08 -7.33
N ASP A 72 -3.78 11.45 -8.19
CA ASP A 72 -3.39 10.62 -9.34
C ASP A 72 -2.85 9.24 -8.93
N GLY A 73 -3.23 8.23 -9.71
CA GLY A 73 -2.71 6.87 -9.55
C GLY A 73 -2.48 6.17 -10.89
N LEU A 74 -1.50 5.28 -10.92
CA LEU A 74 -1.16 4.46 -12.08
C LEU A 74 -1.10 3.00 -11.66
N GLU A 75 -1.71 2.13 -12.48
CA GLU A 75 -1.54 0.70 -12.36
C GLU A 75 -0.24 0.27 -13.05
N SER A 76 0.55 -0.54 -12.36
CA SER A 76 1.76 -1.17 -12.87
C SER A 76 1.52 -2.67 -13.09
N ALA A 77 2.24 -3.25 -14.05
CA ALA A 77 2.31 -4.70 -14.16
C ALA A 77 2.89 -5.32 -12.88
N HIS A 78 2.55 -6.59 -12.61
CA HIS A 78 2.95 -7.28 -11.38
C HIS A 78 4.47 -7.22 -11.13
N GLY A 79 4.86 -6.71 -9.97
CA GLY A 79 6.24 -6.51 -9.54
C GLY A 79 6.95 -5.31 -10.16
N ARG A 80 6.29 -4.50 -11.00
CA ARG A 80 6.90 -3.39 -11.76
C ARG A 80 6.65 -2.01 -11.16
N ALA A 81 5.96 -1.92 -10.03
CA ALA A 81 5.72 -0.63 -9.38
C ALA A 81 7.01 0.17 -9.09
N PRO A 82 8.14 -0.43 -8.65
CA PRO A 82 9.38 0.34 -8.44
C PRO A 82 9.94 0.96 -9.73
N ALA A 83 9.81 0.26 -10.87
CA ALA A 83 10.23 0.76 -12.17
C ALA A 83 9.34 1.94 -12.63
N VAL A 84 8.03 1.81 -12.45
CA VAL A 84 7.07 2.89 -12.77
C VAL A 84 7.29 4.11 -11.86
N ALA A 85 7.45 3.92 -10.55
CA ALA A 85 7.75 4.99 -9.60
C ALA A 85 9.08 5.71 -9.91
N THR A 86 10.11 4.95 -10.29
CA THR A 86 11.38 5.48 -10.79
C THR A 86 11.16 6.39 -11.99
N ALA A 87 10.38 5.94 -12.98
CA ALA A 87 10.09 6.73 -14.17
C ALA A 87 9.33 8.01 -13.84
N ILE A 88 8.28 7.94 -13.02
CA ILE A 88 7.53 9.12 -12.56
C ILE A 88 8.49 10.11 -11.90
N LYS A 89 9.31 9.66 -10.95
CA LYS A 89 10.20 10.56 -10.22
C LYS A 89 11.25 11.21 -11.10
N ARG A 90 11.81 10.47 -12.07
CA ARG A 90 12.84 10.99 -12.98
C ARG A 90 12.27 11.91 -14.06
N CYS A 91 11.10 11.60 -14.61
CA CYS A 91 10.44 12.41 -15.62
C CYS A 91 9.76 13.65 -15.01
N HIS A 92 9.24 13.54 -13.78
CA HIS A 92 8.55 14.60 -13.06
C HIS A 92 9.13 14.77 -11.65
N PRO A 93 10.28 15.45 -11.49
CA PRO A 93 10.99 15.56 -10.21
C PRO A 93 10.19 16.19 -9.06
N HIS A 94 9.19 17.01 -9.38
CA HIS A 94 8.31 17.66 -8.42
C HIS A 94 7.24 16.72 -7.83
N LEU A 95 6.91 15.61 -8.51
CA LEU A 95 5.95 14.63 -7.98
C LEU A 95 6.56 13.79 -6.86
N VAL A 96 5.68 13.25 -6.03
CA VAL A 96 6.00 12.38 -4.89
C VAL A 96 5.31 11.03 -5.12
N PRO A 97 5.90 10.17 -5.97
CA PRO A 97 5.35 8.85 -6.18
C PRO A 97 5.57 7.97 -4.94
N PHE A 98 4.62 7.08 -4.69
CA PHE A 98 4.80 5.95 -3.78
C PHE A 98 4.24 4.68 -4.39
N THR A 99 4.85 3.55 -4.07
CA THR A 99 4.35 2.23 -4.48
C THR A 99 3.57 1.58 -3.33
N TYR A 100 2.50 0.86 -3.67
CA TYR A 100 1.77 0.02 -2.72
C TYR A 100 1.86 -1.44 -3.19
N GLN A 101 2.61 -2.27 -2.47
CA GLN A 101 2.97 -3.61 -2.93
C GLN A 101 2.80 -4.66 -1.82
N GLY A 102 2.29 -5.82 -2.21
CA GLY A 102 2.25 -7.01 -1.36
C GLY A 102 3.60 -7.74 -1.31
N ASP A 103 3.67 -8.79 -0.51
CA ASP A 103 4.84 -9.68 -0.36
C ASP A 103 5.15 -10.49 -1.61
N GLY A 104 4.14 -11.06 -2.23
CA GLY A 104 4.26 -11.72 -3.52
C GLY A 104 4.71 -10.78 -4.64
N ASP A 105 4.19 -9.55 -4.64
CA ASP A 105 4.52 -8.55 -5.64
C ASP A 105 5.97 -8.05 -5.49
N LEU A 106 6.32 -7.59 -4.29
CA LEU A 106 7.61 -6.96 -4.00
C LEU A 106 8.74 -7.98 -3.81
N ALA A 107 8.53 -9.02 -2.99
CA ALA A 107 9.56 -9.93 -2.53
C ALA A 107 9.62 -11.25 -3.31
N SER A 108 8.77 -11.42 -4.34
CA SER A 108 8.89 -12.50 -5.33
C SER A 108 9.26 -11.92 -6.70
N ILE A 109 8.28 -11.68 -7.57
CA ILE A 109 8.50 -11.28 -8.96
C ILE A 109 9.14 -9.89 -9.09
N GLY A 110 8.89 -8.99 -8.14
CA GLY A 110 9.43 -7.63 -8.10
C GLY A 110 10.77 -7.47 -7.37
N THR A 111 11.37 -8.56 -6.87
CA THR A 111 12.55 -8.47 -5.99
C THR A 111 13.71 -7.70 -6.63
N ALA A 112 14.04 -8.04 -7.88
CA ALA A 112 15.11 -7.36 -8.60
C ALA A 112 14.81 -5.87 -8.80
N GLU A 113 13.55 -5.52 -9.07
CA GLU A 113 13.14 -4.14 -9.32
C GLU A 113 13.36 -3.26 -8.09
N ILE A 114 12.88 -3.70 -6.92
CA ILE A 114 13.03 -2.92 -5.69
C ILE A 114 14.50 -2.87 -5.24
N VAL A 115 15.23 -3.99 -5.32
CA VAL A 115 16.67 -4.03 -4.95
C VAL A 115 17.47 -3.05 -5.80
N HIS A 116 17.22 -3.02 -7.11
CA HIS A 116 17.92 -2.09 -7.98
C HIS A 116 17.46 -0.64 -7.82
N ALA A 117 16.18 -0.38 -7.50
CA ALA A 117 15.72 0.96 -7.14
C ALA A 117 16.41 1.47 -5.86
N CYS A 118 16.52 0.62 -4.83
CA CYS A 118 17.26 0.94 -3.61
C CYS A 118 18.75 1.18 -3.90
N ALA A 119 19.39 0.32 -4.71
CA ALA A 119 20.81 0.46 -5.07
C ALA A 119 21.12 1.76 -5.81
N ARG A 120 20.16 2.29 -6.60
CA ARG A 120 20.29 3.58 -7.28
C ARG A 120 19.93 4.78 -6.40
N GLY A 121 19.36 4.56 -5.21
CA GLY A 121 18.86 5.62 -4.34
C GLY A 121 17.70 6.39 -4.96
N GLU A 122 16.78 5.71 -5.65
CA GLU A 122 15.61 6.35 -6.24
C GLU A 122 14.75 7.05 -5.17
N ASN A 123 14.30 8.26 -5.46
CA ASN A 123 13.61 9.11 -4.50
C ASN A 123 12.08 8.92 -4.53
N PHE A 124 11.62 7.76 -4.06
CA PHE A 124 10.21 7.45 -3.86
C PHE A 124 10.02 6.54 -2.64
N THR A 125 8.78 6.44 -2.17
CA THR A 125 8.44 5.60 -1.00
C THR A 125 7.82 4.28 -1.45
N THR A 126 8.18 3.17 -0.81
CA THR A 126 7.51 1.89 -1.00
C THR A 126 6.78 1.48 0.27
N ILE A 127 5.49 1.21 0.14
CA ILE A 127 4.63 0.71 1.19
C ILE A 127 4.48 -0.79 0.97
N PHE A 128 5.23 -1.55 1.76
CA PHE A 128 5.24 -3.01 1.70
C PHE A 128 4.23 -3.60 2.69
N VAL A 129 3.13 -4.14 2.17
CA VAL A 129 2.09 -4.79 2.98
C VAL A 129 2.30 -6.30 2.99
N ASN A 130 2.88 -6.79 4.08
CA ASN A 130 3.18 -8.20 4.26
C ASN A 130 2.02 -8.94 4.94
N ASN A 131 1.16 -9.58 4.13
CA ASN A 131 0.09 -10.45 4.61
C ASN A 131 0.48 -11.95 4.56
N ALA A 132 1.72 -12.28 4.20
CA ALA A 132 2.30 -13.62 4.16
C ALA A 132 1.59 -14.60 3.19
N ILE A 133 0.87 -14.10 2.18
CA ILE A 133 0.06 -14.93 1.27
C ILE A 133 -0.30 -14.20 -0.04
N TYR A 134 -0.37 -14.93 -1.16
CA TYR A 134 -0.99 -14.41 -2.38
C TYR A 134 -2.53 -14.41 -2.27
N GLY A 135 -3.08 -13.38 -1.61
CA GLY A 135 -4.51 -13.32 -1.29
C GLY A 135 -5.43 -13.28 -2.52
N MET A 136 -5.15 -12.39 -3.48
CA MET A 136 -6.00 -12.18 -4.67
C MET A 136 -6.15 -13.43 -5.54
N THR A 137 -5.11 -14.27 -5.61
CA THR A 137 -5.07 -15.45 -6.48
C THR A 137 -5.61 -16.71 -5.79
N GLY A 138 -6.15 -16.59 -4.57
CA GLY A 138 -6.78 -17.71 -3.86
C GLY A 138 -5.92 -18.35 -2.77
N GLY A 139 -4.85 -17.71 -2.32
CA GLY A 139 -4.17 -18.06 -1.08
C GLY A 139 -2.91 -18.94 -1.22
N GLN A 140 -2.15 -18.78 -2.29
CA GLN A 140 -0.87 -19.47 -2.49
C GLN A 140 0.20 -18.97 -1.50
N MET A 141 1.22 -19.81 -1.24
CA MET A 141 2.35 -19.43 -0.40
C MET A 141 3.16 -18.30 -1.05
N ALA A 142 3.40 -17.23 -0.30
CA ALA A 142 4.27 -16.11 -0.65
C ALA A 142 5.68 -16.28 -0.05
N PRO A 143 6.68 -15.48 -0.48
CA PRO A 143 8.04 -15.55 0.06
C PRO A 143 8.15 -15.32 1.57
N THR A 144 7.17 -14.64 2.17
CA THR A 144 7.11 -14.37 3.61
C THR A 144 6.14 -15.30 4.34
N THR A 145 5.58 -16.32 3.69
CA THR A 145 4.74 -17.33 4.34
C THR A 145 5.51 -18.04 5.45
N VAL A 146 4.97 -18.00 6.67
CA VAL A 146 5.56 -18.66 7.82
C VAL A 146 5.16 -20.15 7.82
N TYR A 147 6.16 -21.02 7.78
CA TYR A 147 6.02 -22.48 7.60
C TYR A 147 5.12 -23.20 8.64
N ARG A 148 4.87 -22.59 9.81
CA ARG A 148 3.98 -23.14 10.85
C ARG A 148 2.55 -22.61 10.81
N HIS A 149 2.24 -21.67 9.92
CA HIS A 149 0.91 -21.04 9.81
C HIS A 149 0.11 -21.54 8.60
N SER A 150 0.79 -22.08 7.58
CA SER A 150 0.16 -22.74 6.46
C SER A 150 -0.41 -24.09 6.90
N ARG A 151 -1.72 -24.31 6.72
CA ARG A 151 -2.37 -25.64 6.85
C ARG A 151 -1.92 -26.63 5.75
N VAL A 152 -0.83 -26.32 5.06
CA VAL A 152 -0.25 -27.15 4.00
C VAL A 152 0.59 -28.22 4.71
N PRO A 153 0.30 -29.52 4.49
CA PRO A 153 1.12 -30.59 5.04
C PRO A 153 2.59 -30.37 4.67
N VAL A 154 3.46 -30.45 5.66
CA VAL A 154 4.93 -30.30 5.54
C VAL A 154 5.52 -31.24 4.47
N GLU A 155 4.82 -32.32 4.15
CA GLU A 155 5.22 -33.36 3.20
C GLU A 155 5.09 -32.96 1.72
N LEU A 156 4.43 -31.84 1.40
CA LEU A 156 4.13 -31.43 0.01
C LEU A 156 5.07 -30.34 -0.55
N VAL A 157 6.11 -29.95 0.20
CA VAL A 157 7.01 -28.84 -0.17
C VAL A 157 8.49 -29.29 -0.28
N ALA A 158 8.74 -30.59 -0.43
CA ALA A 158 10.07 -31.16 -0.72
C ALA A 158 10.12 -31.72 -2.14
#